data_AF-A0A2V8Y7N0-F1
#
_entry.id   AF-A0A2V8Y7N0-F1
#
_cell.length_a   1.000
_cell.length_b   1.000
_cell.length_c   1.000
_cell.angle_alpha   90.00
_cell.angle_beta   90.00
_cell.angle_gamma   90.00
#
_symmetry.space_group_name_H-M   'P 1'
#
loop_
_entity.id
_entity.type
_entity.pdbx_description
1 polymer ?
#
loop_
_entity_poly.entity_id
_entity_poly.type
_entity_poly.pdbx_seq_one_letter_code
_entity_poly.pdbx_strand_id
1 'polypeptide(L)'
;MRAAYKYRLYPNQAQVRFLENQLHEACELYNAALRERRDAWKVCRKSIHYYDPAKQLKPMREEGLLGLANFSCCQDVLRRLDKTF
;
A
#
# COMPACT_ATOMS: atom_id res chain seq x y z
N MET A 1 30.08 20.90 -2.42
CA MET A 1 29.54 20.25 -1.20
C MET A 1 28.02 20.33 -1.27
N ARG A 2 27.27 19.22 -1.33
CA ARG A 2 25.79 19.25 -1.28
C ARG A 2 25.36 19.29 0.19
N ALA A 3 24.87 20.44 0.66
CA ALA A 3 24.22 20.53 1.96
C ALA A 3 22.79 20.01 1.83
N ALA A 4 22.45 18.97 2.60
CA ALA A 4 21.08 18.50 2.73
C ALA A 4 20.49 19.11 4.01
N TYR A 5 19.52 20.00 3.88
CA TYR A 5 18.81 20.58 5.01
C TYR A 5 17.58 19.74 5.35
N LYS A 6 17.44 19.36 6.62
CA LYS A 6 16.28 18.62 7.13
C LYS A 6 15.31 19.60 7.80
N TYR A 7 14.15 19.79 7.19
CA TYR A 7 13.09 20.62 7.76
C TYR A 7 11.94 19.74 8.28
N ARG A 8 11.32 20.16 9.39
CA ARG A 8 10.10 19.54 9.89
C ARG A 8 8.92 20.03 9.07
N LEU A 9 8.05 19.10 8.66
CA LEU A 9 6.78 19.45 8.03
C LEU A 9 5.80 19.95 9.09
N TYR A 10 5.20 21.11 8.87
CA TYR A 10 4.12 21.66 9.67
C TYR A 10 2.84 21.74 8.80
N PRO A 11 2.11 20.63 8.68
CA PRO A 11 0.97 20.55 7.79
C PRO A 11 -0.23 21.34 8.33
N ASN A 12 -1.01 21.92 7.43
CA ASN A 12 -2.31 22.48 7.77
C ASN A 12 -3.35 21.35 7.98
N GLN A 13 -4.55 21.71 8.47
CA GLN A 13 -5.59 20.72 8.79
C GLN A 13 -6.01 19.86 7.59
N ALA A 14 -6.07 20.43 6.37
CA ALA A 14 -6.41 19.67 5.17
C ALA A 14 -5.31 18.67 4.80
N GLN A 15 -4.05 19.05 4.96
CA GLN A 15 -2.90 18.18 4.72
C GLN A 15 -2.82 17.05 5.75
N VAL A 16 -3.12 17.32 7.03
CA VAL A 16 -3.18 16.27 8.07
C VAL A 16 -4.22 15.22 7.69
N ARG A 17 -5.45 15.63 7.40
CA ARG A 17 -6.54 14.72 6.99
C ARG A 17 -6.17 13.92 5.75
N PHE A 18 -5.53 14.56 4.77
CA PHE A 18 -5.05 13.87 3.58
C PHE A 18 -4.04 12.78 3.93
N LEU A 19 -3.02 13.09 4.73
CA LEU A 19 -1.99 12.13 5.13
C LEU A 19 -2.54 10.97 5.98
N GLU A 20 -3.50 11.25 6.86
CA GLU A 20 -4.21 10.23 7.65
C GLU A 20 -5.01 9.28 6.75
N ASN A 21 -5.73 9.82 5.77
CA ASN A 21 -6.42 9.01 4.77
C ASN A 21 -5.44 8.16 3.95
N GLN A 22 -4.30 8.72 3.54
CA GLN A 22 -3.25 7.94 2.86
C GLN A 22 -2.75 6.77 3.72
N LEU A 23 -2.58 6.98 5.03
CA LEU A 23 -2.20 5.91 5.95
C LEU A 23 -3.29 4.84 6.05
N HIS A 24 -4.56 5.25 6.16
CA HIS A 24 -5.69 4.34 6.24
C HIS A 24 -5.80 3.46 4.99
N GLU A 25 -5.74 4.06 3.79
CA GLU A 25 -5.74 3.36 2.50
C GLU A 25 -4.58 2.35 2.39
N ALA A 26 -3.39 2.72 2.88
CA ALA A 26 -2.25 1.82 2.92
C ALA A 26 -2.49 0.62 3.85
N CYS A 27 -3.09 0.84 5.02
CA CYS A 27 -3.46 -0.21 5.96
C CYS A 27 -4.50 -1.16 5.36
N GLU A 28 -5.54 -0.63 4.72
CA GLU A 28 -6.57 -1.44 4.05
C GLU A 28 -5.97 -2.32 2.95
N LEU A 29 -5.13 -1.74 2.07
CA LEU A 29 -4.44 -2.50 1.01
C LEU A 29 -3.55 -3.61 1.60
N TYR A 30 -2.78 -3.30 2.64
CA TYR A 30 -1.92 -4.28 3.31
C TYR A 30 -2.74 -5.45 3.88
N ASN A 31 -3.81 -5.13 4.61
CA ASN A 31 -4.66 -6.12 5.26
C ASN A 31 -5.45 -6.97 4.24
N ALA A 32 -5.89 -6.38 3.14
CA ALA A 32 -6.54 -7.09 2.05
C ALA A 32 -5.58 -8.11 1.41
N ALA A 33 -4.36 -7.70 1.08
CA ALA A 33 -3.35 -8.60 0.51
C ALA A 33 -2.91 -9.70 1.50
N LEU A 34 -2.77 -9.38 2.79
CA LEU A 34 -2.48 -10.38 3.82
C LEU A 34 -3.61 -11.40 3.94
N ARG A 35 -4.86 -10.93 3.90
CA ARG A 35 -6.04 -11.79 3.92
C ARG A 35 -6.06 -12.72 2.72
N GLU A 36 -5.82 -12.20 1.52
CA GLU A 36 -5.75 -12.97 0.28
C GLU A 36 -4.73 -14.12 0.41
N ARG A 37 -3.50 -13.81 0.88
CA ARG A 37 -2.46 -14.83 1.12
C ARG A 37 -2.91 -15.92 2.07
N ARG A 38 -3.48 -15.53 3.22
CA ARG A 38 -3.94 -16.46 4.25
C ARG A 38 -5.05 -17.36 3.72
N ASP A 39 -6.02 -16.79 3.03
CA ASP A 39 -7.20 -17.50 2.57
C ASP A 39 -6.86 -18.43 1.39
N ALA A 40 -5.96 -18.02 0.49
CA ALA A 40 -5.46 -18.88 -0.59
C ALA A 40 -4.70 -20.11 -0.06
N TRP A 41 -3.91 -19.95 1.00
CA TRP A 41 -3.27 -21.10 1.65
C TRP A 41 -4.30 -22.01 2.34
N LYS A 42 -5.25 -21.41 3.06
CA LYS A 42 -6.27 -22.18 3.81
C LYS A 42 -7.16 -23.01 2.90
N VAL A 43 -7.59 -22.46 1.76
CA VAL A 43 -8.56 -23.09 0.86
C VAL A 43 -7.85 -23.95 -0.19
N CYS A 44 -6.83 -23.40 -0.85
CA CYS A 44 -6.23 -24.02 -2.04
C CYS A 44 -4.81 -24.54 -1.79
N ARG A 45 -4.24 -24.36 -0.59
CA ARG A 45 -2.81 -24.63 -0.29
C ARG A 45 -1.87 -23.95 -1.28
N LYS A 46 -2.26 -22.77 -1.77
CA LYS A 46 -1.49 -21.98 -2.71
C LYS A 46 -0.76 -20.85 -1.98
N SER A 47 0.55 -20.75 -2.21
CA SER A 47 1.33 -19.58 -1.80
C SER A 47 1.12 -18.44 -2.79
N ILE A 48 0.80 -17.26 -2.28
CA ILE A 48 0.63 -16.02 -3.05
C ILE A 48 1.85 -15.14 -2.77
N HIS A 49 2.56 -14.74 -3.83
CA HIS A 49 3.74 -13.88 -3.75
C HIS A 49 3.40 -12.46 -4.14
N TYR A 50 4.28 -11.48 -3.91
CA TYR A 50 4.09 -10.07 -4.29
C TYR A 50 3.49 -9.85 -5.69
N TYR A 51 3.92 -10.63 -6.70
CA TYR A 51 3.49 -10.44 -8.08
C TYR A 51 2.01 -10.73 -8.34
N ASP A 52 1.35 -11.52 -7.49
CA ASP A 52 -0.07 -11.85 -7.62
C ASP A 52 -0.97 -10.63 -7.32
N PRO A 53 -0.94 -10.02 -6.10
CA PRO A 53 -1.72 -8.81 -5.81
C PRO A 53 -1.19 -7.59 -6.58
N ALA A 54 0.10 -7.54 -6.95
CA ALA A 54 0.63 -6.42 -7.73
C ALA A 54 -0.01 -6.31 -9.12
N LYS A 55 -0.42 -7.42 -9.74
CA LYS A 55 -1.16 -7.43 -11.02
C LYS A 55 -2.56 -6.83 -10.87
N GLN A 56 -3.17 -6.93 -9.69
CA GLN A 56 -4.51 -6.41 -9.40
C GLN A 56 -4.51 -4.89 -9.20
N LEU A 57 -3.37 -4.30 -8.84
CA LEU A 57 -3.29 -2.85 -8.58
C LEU A 57 -3.67 -1.98 -9.78
N LYS A 58 -3.33 -2.40 -11.01
CA LYS A 58 -3.64 -1.63 -12.22
C LYS A 58 -5.17 -1.54 -12.45
N PRO A 59 -5.92 -2.65 -12.56
CA PRO A 59 -7.37 -2.59 -12.73
C PRO A 59 -8.07 -1.90 -11.55
N MET A 60 -7.66 -2.19 -10.30
CA MET A 60 -8.25 -1.53 -9.12
C MET A 60 -8.09 0.00 -9.17
N ARG A 61 -6.98 0.50 -9.72
CA ARG A 61 -6.76 1.94 -9.86
C ARG A 61 -7.60 2.55 -10.98
N GLU A 62 -7.77 1.83 -12.09
CA GLU A 62 -8.64 2.24 -13.20
C GLU A 62 -10.11 2.34 -12.75
N GLU A 63 -10.52 1.47 -11.82
CA GLU A 63 -11.86 1.46 -11.20
C GLU A 63 -12.01 2.46 -10.05
N GLY A 64 -10.95 3.18 -9.66
CA GLY A 64 -10.99 4.14 -8.56
C GLY A 64 -11.06 3.53 -7.16
N LEU A 65 -10.72 2.25 -7.01
CA LEU A 65 -10.75 1.49 -5.75
C LEU A 65 -9.50 1.68 -4.88
N LEU A 66 -8.57 2.53 -5.29
CA LEU A 66 -7.32 2.81 -4.56
C LEU A 66 -7.21 4.31 -4.27
N GLY A 67 -7.35 4.68 -2.99
CA GLY A 67 -7.23 6.07 -2.54
C GLY A 67 -5.78 6.56 -2.38
N LEU A 68 -4.78 5.69 -2.59
CA LEU A 68 -3.37 6.05 -2.49
C LEU A 68 -2.93 7.02 -3.60
N ALA A 69 -2.12 8.02 -3.22
CA ALA A 69 -1.76 9.16 -4.04
C ALA A 69 -1.03 8.77 -5.33
N ASN A 70 -0.25 7.68 -5.31
CA ASN A 70 0.45 7.20 -6.48
C ASN A 70 0.61 5.68 -6.49
N PHE A 71 0.85 5.14 -7.68
CA PHE A 71 1.01 3.70 -7.91
C PHE A 71 2.22 3.11 -7.18
N SER A 72 3.31 3.89 -7.05
CA SER A 72 4.51 3.44 -6.35
C SER A 72 4.27 3.21 -4.86
N CYS A 73 3.40 4.00 -4.22
CA CYS A 73 2.97 3.79 -2.84
C CYS A 73 2.23 2.46 -2.70
N CYS A 74 1.29 2.15 -3.61
CA CYS A 74 0.59 0.86 -3.60
C CYS A 74 1.56 -0.31 -3.69
N GLN A 75 2.54 -0.21 -4.60
CA GLN A 75 3.56 -1.25 -4.74
C GLN A 75 4.46 -1.36 -3.49
N ASP A 76 4.85 -0.24 -2.87
CA ASP A 76 5.66 -0.26 -1.65
C ASP A 76 4.92 -0.96 -0.50
N VAL A 77 3.62 -0.68 -0.33
CA VAL A 77 2.77 -1.36 0.66
C VAL A 77 2.80 -2.88 0.47
N LEU A 78 2.59 -3.36 -0.75
CA LEU A 78 2.64 -4.80 -1.04
C LEU A 78 4.05 -5.40 -0.85
N ARG A 79 5.12 -4.64 -1.16
CA ARG A 79 6.50 -5.08 -0.91
C ARG A 79 6.81 -5.17 0.58
N ARG A 80 6.24 -4.31 1.42
CA ARG A 80 6.41 -4.40 2.88
C ARG A 80 5.77 -5.67 3.42
N LEU A 81 4.60 -6.04 2.92
CA LEU A 81 3.97 -7.31 3.26
C LEU A 81 4.87 -8.49 2.89
N ASP A 82 5.43 -8.48 1.67
CA ASP A 82 6.33 -9.52 1.17
C ASP A 82 7.65 -9.62 1.94
N LYS A 83 8.15 -8.51 2.49
CA LYS A 83 9.33 -8.53 3.36
C LYS A 83 9.06 -9.03 4.78
N THR A 84 7.80 -9.04 5.20
CA THR A 84 7.41 -9.42 6.57
C THR A 84 7.26 -10.93 6.72
N PHE A 85 6.84 -11.62 5.65
CA PHE A 85 6.52 -13.05 5.63
C PHE A 85 7.12 -13.71 4.38
#